data_AF-A0A067L4I3-F1
#
_entry.id   AF-A0A067L4I3-F1
#
_cell.length_a   1.000
_cell.length_b   1.000
_cell.length_c   1.000
_cell.angle_alpha   90.00
_cell.angle_beta   90.00
_cell.angle_gamma   90.00
#
_symmetry.space_group_name_H-M   'P 1'
#
loop_
_entity.id
_entity.type
_entity.pdbx_description
1 polymer ?
#
loop_
_entity_poly.entity_id
_entity_poly.type
_entity_poly.pdbx_seq_one_letter_code
_entity_poly.pdbx_strand_id
1 'polypeptide(L)'
;MGRLSNLQELSGFKLVGAANKDACKLRELQNLWRLKVLRINMCEESEIEEEELTVLSHLKQLKVLSINAEGCDKEEIFQKLDRLSPPPHLQELYLRYYRGIFPPQWINPTSLCHLQYLCIENGDLKSMNSSFEDINGTTWKVEGLCLKFLARLHMEWEMVQRMMPQIRYVEVSHCYMLKSFPCNIEKLGVWRK
;
A
#
# COMPACT_ATOMS: atom_id res chain seq x y z
N MET A 1 -3.97 -3.12 -22.93
CA MET A 1 -4.73 -4.08 -22.09
C MET A 1 -6.19 -3.70 -21.88
N GLY A 2 -6.59 -2.44 -22.15
CA GLY A 2 -7.95 -1.96 -21.86
C GLY A 2 -9.13 -2.62 -22.59
N ARG A 3 -8.90 -3.66 -23.40
CA ARG A 3 -9.96 -4.44 -24.09
C ARG A 3 -10.44 -5.65 -23.28
N LEU A 4 -9.73 -6.04 -22.23
CA LEU A 4 -10.05 -7.18 -21.37
C LEU A 4 -11.05 -6.80 -20.28
N SER A 5 -12.22 -6.27 -20.65
CA SER A 5 -13.22 -5.72 -19.71
C SER A 5 -13.74 -6.71 -18.65
N ASN A 6 -13.57 -8.02 -18.90
CA ASN A 6 -13.94 -9.09 -17.97
C ASN A 6 -12.83 -9.50 -17.00
N LEU A 7 -11.63 -8.93 -17.12
CA LEU A 7 -10.50 -9.27 -16.27
C LEU A 7 -10.80 -8.89 -14.81
N GLN A 8 -10.65 -9.86 -13.90
CA GLN A 8 -10.87 -9.66 -12.47
C GLN A 8 -9.56 -9.60 -11.67
N GLU A 9 -8.49 -10.20 -12.21
CA GLU A 9 -7.18 -10.22 -11.56
C GLU A 9 -6.10 -9.91 -12.57
N LEU A 10 -5.24 -8.95 -12.22
CA LEU A 10 -4.06 -8.58 -12.98
C LEU A 10 -2.88 -8.57 -12.03
N SER A 11 -1.99 -9.54 -12.19
CA SER A 11 -0.80 -9.72 -11.37
C SER A 11 0.47 -9.51 -12.18
N GLY A 12 1.50 -8.92 -11.56
CA GLY A 12 2.78 -8.66 -12.23
C GLY A 12 2.72 -7.52 -13.25
N PHE A 13 1.78 -6.58 -13.09
CA PHE A 13 1.65 -5.42 -13.96
C PHE A 13 2.88 -4.53 -13.81
N LYS A 14 3.71 -4.47 -14.85
CA LYS A 14 4.92 -3.65 -14.86
C LYS A 14 4.62 -2.25 -15.36
N LEU A 15 4.95 -1.24 -14.55
CA LEU A 15 4.99 0.14 -15.02
C LEU A 15 6.27 0.31 -15.83
N VAL A 16 6.15 0.61 -17.12
CA VAL A 16 7.29 0.83 -18.00
C VAL A 16 7.12 2.18 -18.68
N GLY A 17 8.20 2.96 -18.72
CA GLY A 17 8.24 4.29 -19.30
C GLY A 17 8.04 4.35 -20.81
N ALA A 18 7.87 5.58 -21.30
CA ALA A 18 7.48 5.87 -22.69
C ALA A 18 8.49 5.41 -23.77
N ALA A 19 9.73 5.10 -23.37
CA ALA A 19 10.76 4.58 -24.27
C ALA A 19 10.40 3.20 -24.87
N ASN A 20 9.53 2.43 -24.21
CA ASN A 20 9.08 1.14 -24.68
C ASN A 20 7.68 1.25 -25.32
N LYS A 21 7.60 1.03 -26.64
CA LYS A 21 6.34 1.12 -27.40
C LYS A 21 5.31 0.06 -27.01
N ASP A 22 5.75 -1.02 -26.38
CA ASP A 22 4.91 -2.12 -25.89
C ASP A 22 4.59 -1.98 -24.39
N ALA A 23 4.99 -0.86 -23.76
CA ALA A 23 4.73 -0.59 -22.36
C ALA A 23 3.22 -0.49 -22.08
N CYS A 24 2.78 -1.25 -21.09
CA CYS A 24 1.44 -1.11 -20.54
C CYS A 24 1.43 0.01 -19.50
N LYS A 25 0.82 1.13 -19.87
CA LYS A 25 0.63 2.30 -19.01
C LYS A 25 -0.50 2.10 -18.02
N LEU A 26 -0.46 2.79 -16.88
CA LEU A 26 -1.50 2.70 -15.86
C LEU A 26 -2.86 3.11 -16.43
N ARG A 27 -2.91 4.11 -17.33
CA ARG A 27 -4.15 4.52 -18.04
C ARG A 27 -4.89 3.39 -18.76
N GLU A 28 -4.20 2.33 -19.18
CA GLU A 28 -4.82 1.17 -19.82
C GLU A 28 -5.77 0.41 -18.87
N LEU A 29 -5.61 0.59 -17.56
CA LEU A 29 -6.44 -0.03 -16.54
C LEU A 29 -7.79 0.66 -16.39
N GLN A 30 -7.97 1.90 -16.86
CA GLN A 30 -9.17 2.72 -16.62
C GLN A 30 -10.48 2.03 -17.07
N ASN A 31 -10.38 1.14 -18.08
CA ASN A 31 -11.52 0.42 -18.65
C ASN A 31 -11.73 -0.98 -18.05
N LEU A 32 -10.93 -1.39 -17.06
CA LEU A 32 -11.02 -2.69 -16.40
C LEU A 32 -11.95 -2.62 -15.18
N TRP A 33 -13.22 -2.29 -15.43
CA TRP A 33 -14.22 -2.04 -14.39
C TRP A 33 -14.61 -3.28 -13.56
N ARG A 34 -14.25 -4.49 -14.01
CA ARG A 34 -14.40 -5.75 -13.23
C ARG A 34 -13.15 -6.13 -12.43
N LEU A 35 -12.08 -5.35 -12.50
CA LEU A 35 -10.82 -5.67 -11.83
C LEU A 35 -11.00 -5.59 -10.32
N LYS A 36 -10.73 -6.70 -9.64
CA LYS A 36 -10.80 -6.87 -8.19
C LYS A 36 -9.42 -6.93 -7.55
N VAL A 37 -8.43 -7.44 -8.27
CA VAL A 37 -7.08 -7.62 -7.78
C VAL A 37 -6.10 -7.01 -8.76
N LEU A 38 -5.29 -6.08 -8.27
CA LEU A 38 -4.21 -5.46 -9.04
C LEU A 38 -2.90 -5.60 -8.26
N ARG A 39 -1.89 -6.21 -8.89
CA ARG A 39 -0.53 -6.26 -8.37
C ARG A 39 0.43 -5.62 -9.34
N ILE A 40 0.93 -4.46 -8.93
CA ILE A 40 1.88 -3.62 -9.65
C ILE A 40 3.30 -3.98 -9.21
N ASN A 41 4.18 -4.21 -10.17
CA ASN A 41 5.61 -4.38 -9.95
C ASN A 41 6.34 -3.23 -10.66
N MET A 42 7.26 -2.59 -9.97
CA MET A 42 8.11 -1.57 -10.55
C MET A 42 9.48 -2.15 -10.89
N CYS A 43 10.22 -1.37 -11.65
CA CYS A 43 11.61 -1.60 -11.99
C CYS A 43 12.27 -0.24 -12.26
N GLU A 44 13.54 -0.26 -12.63
CA GLU A 44 14.30 0.95 -12.90
C GLU A 44 13.65 1.81 -14.01
N GLU A 45 13.02 1.19 -15.00
CA GLU A 45 12.35 1.88 -16.11
C GLU A 45 10.92 2.32 -15.81
N SER A 46 10.44 2.15 -14.57
CA SER A 46 9.09 2.57 -14.20
C SER A 46 8.92 4.08 -14.21
N GLU A 47 7.78 4.51 -14.78
CA GLU A 47 7.35 5.91 -14.86
C GLU A 47 5.84 5.97 -14.59
N ILE A 48 5.38 7.08 -14.02
CA ILE A 48 3.97 7.39 -13.81
C ILE A 48 3.74 8.84 -14.29
N GLU A 49 2.91 9.00 -15.31
CA GLU A 49 2.53 10.31 -15.85
C GLU A 49 1.53 11.03 -14.90
N GLU A 50 1.43 12.36 -14.99
CA GLU A 50 0.53 13.14 -14.12
C GLU A 50 -0.94 12.74 -14.32
N GLU A 51 -1.33 12.48 -15.58
CA GLU A 51 -2.68 12.09 -15.95
C GLU A 51 -3.05 10.70 -15.41
N GLU A 52 -2.05 9.88 -15.05
CA GLU A 52 -2.24 8.52 -14.58
C GLU A 52 -2.55 8.42 -13.08
N LEU A 53 -2.26 9.47 -12.32
CA LEU A 53 -2.38 9.46 -10.85
C LEU A 53 -3.80 9.15 -10.34
N THR A 54 -4.80 9.45 -11.15
CA THR A 54 -6.22 9.24 -10.81
C THR A 54 -6.78 7.91 -11.31
N VAL A 55 -6.03 7.13 -12.09
CA VAL A 55 -6.58 5.93 -12.77
C VAL A 55 -7.12 4.90 -11.77
N LEU A 56 -6.43 4.69 -10.65
CA LEU A 56 -6.86 3.71 -9.64
C LEU A 56 -8.23 4.05 -9.04
N SER A 57 -8.61 5.33 -8.97
CA SER A 57 -9.89 5.77 -8.43
C SER A 57 -11.09 5.33 -9.29
N HIS A 58 -10.84 5.05 -10.58
CA HIS A 58 -11.85 4.58 -11.53
C HIS A 58 -12.11 3.08 -11.41
N LEU A 59 -11.26 2.32 -10.71
CA LEU A 59 -11.37 0.86 -10.55
C LEU A 59 -12.39 0.51 -9.44
N LYS A 60 -13.67 0.70 -9.73
CA LYS A 60 -14.80 0.60 -8.78
C LYS A 60 -15.05 -0.78 -8.15
N GLN A 61 -14.36 -1.82 -8.61
CA GLN A 61 -14.44 -3.16 -8.03
C GLN A 61 -13.15 -3.60 -7.35
N LEU A 62 -12.12 -2.76 -7.33
CA LEU A 62 -10.81 -3.11 -6.81
C LEU A 62 -10.88 -3.33 -5.30
N LYS A 63 -10.50 -4.53 -4.87
CA LYS A 63 -10.49 -4.98 -3.48
C LYS A 63 -9.08 -5.15 -2.95
N VAL A 64 -8.16 -5.61 -3.80
CA VAL A 64 -6.78 -5.88 -3.43
C VAL A 64 -5.84 -5.06 -4.31
N LEU A 65 -4.99 -4.27 -3.67
CA LEU A 65 -3.91 -3.53 -4.32
C LEU A 65 -2.58 -3.97 -3.72
N SER A 66 -1.67 -4.43 -4.58
CA SER A 66 -0.28 -4.66 -4.22
C SER A 66 0.60 -3.76 -5.04
N ILE A 67 1.48 -3.01 -4.39
CA ILE A 67 2.52 -2.19 -5.01
C ILE A 67 3.85 -2.76 -4.54
N ASN A 68 4.62 -3.31 -5.48
CA ASN A 68 5.98 -3.75 -5.25
C ASN A 68 6.94 -2.81 -5.97
N ALA A 69 7.70 -2.03 -5.21
CA ALA A 69 8.69 -1.09 -5.74
C ALA A 69 10.12 -1.68 -5.79
N GLU A 70 10.27 -3.01 -5.70
CA GLU A 70 11.56 -3.68 -5.78
C GLU A 70 12.30 -3.33 -7.08
N GLY A 71 13.58 -2.96 -6.96
CA GLY A 71 14.41 -2.57 -8.11
C GLY A 71 14.12 -1.18 -8.68
N CYS A 72 13.35 -0.33 -7.98
CA CYS A 72 13.16 1.06 -8.34
C CYS A 72 13.73 2.00 -7.28
N ASP A 73 14.72 2.81 -7.67
CA ASP A 73 15.47 3.68 -6.76
C ASP A 73 15.21 5.18 -7.02
N LYS A 74 14.34 5.49 -7.98
CA LYS A 74 14.04 6.86 -8.42
C LYS A 74 13.19 7.58 -7.38
N GLU A 75 13.72 8.64 -6.76
CA GLU A 75 12.95 9.44 -5.79
C GLU A 75 11.63 9.97 -6.37
N GLU A 76 11.64 10.40 -7.64
CA GLU A 76 10.47 10.90 -8.36
C GLU A 76 9.31 9.89 -8.38
N ILE A 77 9.58 8.58 -8.49
CA ILE A 77 8.51 7.57 -8.52
C ILE A 77 7.79 7.48 -7.18
N PHE A 78 8.50 7.67 -6.07
CA PHE A 78 7.92 7.64 -4.73
C PHE A 78 7.06 8.88 -4.49
N GLN A 79 7.49 10.04 -5.00
CA GLN A 79 6.66 11.25 -5.00
C GLN A 79 5.36 11.08 -5.82
N LYS A 80 5.41 10.32 -6.93
CA LYS A 80 4.20 9.99 -7.72
C LYS A 80 3.32 8.98 -6.99
N LEU A 81 3.91 7.98 -6.34
CA LEU A 81 3.18 7.01 -5.54
C LEU A 81 2.38 7.67 -4.41
N ASP A 82 2.95 8.70 -3.80
CA ASP A 82 2.29 9.49 -2.76
C ASP A 82 1.03 10.22 -3.23
N ARG A 83 0.93 10.43 -4.55
CA ARG A 83 -0.16 11.17 -5.21
C ARG A 83 -1.16 10.27 -5.92
N LEU A 84 -0.98 8.94 -5.86
CA LEU A 84 -2.00 8.01 -6.35
C LEU A 84 -3.27 8.15 -5.53
N SER A 85 -4.39 7.80 -6.15
CA SER A 85 -5.70 7.80 -5.49
C SER A 85 -6.36 6.42 -5.60
N PRO A 86 -6.04 5.46 -4.71
CA PRO A 86 -6.75 4.19 -4.65
C PRO A 86 -8.24 4.38 -4.31
N PRO A 87 -9.10 3.43 -4.69
CA PRO A 87 -10.52 3.53 -4.40
C PRO A 87 -10.83 3.33 -2.90
N PRO A 88 -11.84 4.03 -2.34
CA PRO A 88 -12.14 3.99 -0.90
C PRO A 88 -12.73 2.67 -0.39
N HIS A 89 -13.11 1.77 -1.28
CA HIS A 89 -13.65 0.44 -0.96
C HIS A 89 -12.61 -0.67 -1.08
N LEU A 90 -11.32 -0.31 -1.16
CA LEU A 90 -10.19 -1.22 -1.08
C LEU A 90 -10.22 -1.95 0.28
N GLN A 91 -9.98 -3.27 0.25
CA GLN A 91 -10.05 -4.15 1.42
C GLN A 91 -8.65 -4.58 1.88
N GLU A 92 -7.73 -4.81 0.93
CA GLU A 92 -6.37 -5.21 1.24
C GLU A 92 -5.35 -4.34 0.49
N LEU A 93 -4.33 -3.91 1.23
CA LEU A 93 -3.21 -3.16 0.70
C LEU A 93 -1.90 -3.85 1.06
N TYR A 94 -1.06 -4.08 0.05
CA TYR A 94 0.31 -4.57 0.20
C TYR A 94 1.25 -3.53 -0.39
N LEU A 95 2.12 -2.97 0.45
CA LEU A 95 3.14 -2.01 0.04
C LEU A 95 4.52 -2.61 0.33
N ARG A 96 5.27 -2.93 -0.73
CA ARG A 96 6.60 -3.54 -0.61
C ARG A 96 7.68 -2.66 -1.23
N TYR A 97 8.85 -2.62 -0.59
CA TYR A 97 10.04 -1.90 -1.08
C TYR A 97 9.82 -0.39 -1.28
N TYR A 98 8.86 0.19 -0.56
CA TYR A 98 8.62 1.62 -0.61
C TYR A 98 9.70 2.37 0.18
N ARG A 99 10.39 3.31 -0.47
CA ARG A 99 11.55 4.02 0.09
C ARG A 99 11.26 5.43 0.62
N GLY A 100 10.00 5.84 0.66
CA GLY A 100 9.63 7.09 1.31
C GLY A 100 9.84 7.03 2.83
N ILE A 101 10.02 8.18 3.46
CA ILE A 101 10.24 8.29 4.91
C ILE A 101 8.94 8.02 5.69
N PHE A 102 7.81 8.40 5.10
CA PHE A 102 6.47 8.24 5.63
C PHE A 102 5.62 7.48 4.61
N PRO A 103 4.55 6.78 5.02
CA PRO A 103 3.64 6.18 4.06
C PRO A 103 2.99 7.26 3.17
N PRO A 104 2.56 6.88 1.95
CA PRO A 104 1.74 7.74 1.10
C PRO A 104 0.57 8.37 1.85
N GLN A 105 0.24 9.63 1.54
CA GLN A 105 -0.79 10.39 2.28
C GLN A 105 -2.19 9.78 2.18
N TRP A 106 -2.46 9.01 1.13
CA TRP A 106 -3.72 8.28 0.95
C TRP A 106 -3.83 7.02 1.82
N ILE A 107 -2.76 6.58 2.52
CA ILE A 107 -2.83 5.51 3.53
C ILE A 107 -3.31 6.13 4.86
N ASN A 108 -4.60 6.42 4.91
CA ASN A 108 -5.28 6.98 6.08
C ASN A 108 -6.71 6.39 6.20
N PRO A 109 -7.34 6.43 7.39
CA PRO A 109 -8.64 5.79 7.60
C PRO A 109 -9.79 6.46 6.82
N THR A 110 -9.64 7.72 6.42
CA THR A 110 -10.65 8.46 5.65
C THR A 110 -10.63 8.09 4.18
N SER A 111 -9.45 8.02 3.57
CA SER A 111 -9.26 7.61 2.17
C SER A 111 -9.50 6.12 1.97
N LEU A 112 -9.11 5.26 2.92
CA LEU A 112 -9.24 3.80 2.84
C LEU A 112 -10.23 3.26 3.88
N CYS A 113 -11.46 3.79 3.87
CA CYS A 113 -12.47 3.59 4.92
C CYS A 113 -13.08 2.17 5.02
N HIS A 114 -12.69 1.26 4.11
CA HIS A 114 -13.06 -0.16 4.13
C HIS A 114 -11.85 -1.10 4.24
N LEU A 115 -10.64 -0.57 4.47
CA LEU A 115 -9.45 -1.39 4.56
C LEU A 115 -9.53 -2.33 5.77
N GLN A 116 -9.35 -3.61 5.52
CA GLN A 116 -9.38 -4.69 6.50
C GLN A 116 -7.99 -5.26 6.77
N TYR A 117 -7.11 -5.25 5.76
CA TYR A 117 -5.75 -5.75 5.87
C TYR A 117 -4.73 -4.76 5.32
N LEU A 118 -3.73 -4.44 6.12
CA LEU A 118 -2.59 -3.61 5.73
C LEU A 118 -1.29 -4.40 5.91
N CYS A 119 -0.54 -4.53 4.84
CA CYS A 119 0.77 -5.18 4.84
C CYS A 119 1.83 -4.26 4.27
N ILE A 120 2.90 -4.03 5.04
CA ILE A 120 4.05 -3.24 4.63
C ILE A 120 5.31 -4.07 4.85
N GLU A 121 6.10 -4.24 3.79
CA GLU A 121 7.30 -5.10 3.82
C GLU A 121 8.50 -4.41 3.15
N ASN A 122 9.71 -4.62 3.68
CA ASN A 122 10.98 -4.20 3.08
C ASN A 122 11.07 -2.69 2.76
N GLY A 123 10.42 -1.84 3.55
CA GLY A 123 10.38 -0.38 3.35
C GLY A 123 11.32 0.40 4.26
N ASP A 124 11.59 1.66 3.88
CA ASP A 124 12.47 2.58 4.63
C ASP A 124 11.71 3.52 5.59
N LEU A 125 10.43 3.23 5.83
CA LEU A 125 9.56 4.04 6.68
C LEU A 125 10.18 4.25 8.07
N LYS A 126 10.16 5.50 8.53
CA LYS A 126 10.64 5.87 9.87
C LYS A 126 9.51 6.00 10.89
N SER A 127 8.37 6.51 10.46
CA SER A 127 7.17 6.67 11.29
C SER A 127 5.95 6.77 10.39
N MET A 128 4.76 6.76 11.00
CA MET A 128 3.54 7.11 10.29
C MET A 128 3.46 8.63 10.09
N ASN A 129 2.75 9.06 9.05
CA ASN A 129 2.44 10.47 8.83
C ASN A 129 1.28 10.91 9.75
N SER A 130 1.04 12.22 9.86
CA SER A 130 -0.08 12.75 10.67
C SER A 130 -1.44 12.36 10.11
N SER A 131 -1.59 12.13 8.80
CA SER A 131 -2.85 11.69 8.22
C SER A 131 -3.22 10.26 8.63
N PHE A 132 -2.25 9.44 9.03
CA PHE A 132 -2.48 8.12 9.61
C PHE A 132 -3.28 8.17 10.91
N GLU A 133 -3.13 9.26 11.67
CA GLU A 133 -3.87 9.61 12.88
C GLU A 133 -4.87 10.73 12.55
N ASP A 134 -6.00 10.40 11.92
CA ASP A 134 -6.95 11.44 11.48
C ASP A 134 -7.42 12.31 12.66
N ILE A 135 -7.34 13.63 12.46
CA ILE A 135 -7.57 14.69 13.44
C ILE A 135 -9.03 14.70 13.90
N ASN A 136 -9.93 14.16 13.09
CA ASN A 136 -11.38 14.14 13.35
C ASN A 136 -11.85 12.94 14.20
N GLY A 137 -10.93 12.11 14.70
CA GLY A 137 -11.26 10.93 15.51
C GLY A 137 -11.67 9.70 14.69
N THR A 138 -11.45 9.73 13.36
CA THR A 138 -11.69 8.57 12.49
C THR A 138 -10.65 7.48 12.78
N THR A 139 -11.11 6.27 13.06
CA THR A 139 -10.24 5.09 13.26
C THR A 139 -10.31 4.13 12.08
N TRP A 140 -9.31 3.27 11.96
CA TRP A 140 -9.25 2.23 10.95
C TRP A 140 -10.22 1.09 11.26
N LYS A 141 -10.77 0.48 10.20
CA LYS A 141 -11.49 -0.81 10.25
C LYS A 141 -10.57 -2.01 10.01
N VAL A 142 -9.26 -1.79 10.11
CA VAL A 142 -8.25 -2.81 9.88
C VAL A 142 -8.35 -3.88 10.97
N GLU A 143 -8.51 -5.12 10.54
CA GLU A 143 -8.54 -6.30 11.41
C GLU A 143 -7.21 -7.05 11.39
N GLY A 144 -6.39 -6.88 10.34
CA GLY A 144 -5.07 -7.50 10.20
C GLY A 144 -3.97 -6.52 9.79
N LEU A 145 -2.85 -6.55 10.50
CA LEU A 145 -1.66 -5.73 10.24
C LEU A 145 -0.43 -6.63 10.07
N CYS A 146 0.32 -6.42 9.00
CA CYS A 146 1.59 -7.11 8.75
C CYS A 146 2.71 -6.10 8.53
N LEU A 147 3.76 -6.17 9.34
CA LEU A 147 4.93 -5.29 9.29
C LEU A 147 6.20 -6.13 9.24
N LYS A 148 6.90 -6.16 8.11
CA LYS A 148 8.10 -6.99 7.96
C LYS A 148 9.28 -6.21 7.40
N PHE A 149 10.47 -6.42 7.96
CA PHE A 149 11.71 -5.81 7.48
C PHE A 149 11.61 -4.28 7.42
N LEU A 150 11.09 -3.68 8.50
CA LEU A 150 10.95 -2.23 8.66
C LEU A 150 11.87 -1.77 9.79
N ALA A 151 13.18 -1.91 9.58
CA ALA A 151 14.21 -1.74 10.62
C ALA A 151 14.23 -0.35 11.28
N ARG A 152 13.65 0.67 10.63
CA ARG A 152 13.66 2.07 11.07
C ARG A 152 12.29 2.55 11.57
N LEU A 153 11.25 1.74 11.45
CA LEU A 153 9.89 2.14 11.76
C LEU A 153 9.67 2.24 13.28
N HIS A 154 9.46 3.46 13.75
CA HIS A 154 9.06 3.75 15.12
C HIS A 154 7.54 3.76 15.19
N MET A 155 7.00 2.91 16.06
CA MET A 155 5.58 2.82 16.35
C MET A 155 5.38 2.12 17.69
N GLU A 156 4.41 2.59 18.46
CA GLU A 156 4.06 2.03 19.76
C GLU A 156 2.78 1.21 19.66
N TRP A 157 2.70 0.11 20.40
CA TRP A 157 1.51 -0.75 20.36
C TRP A 157 0.23 -0.02 20.77
N GLU A 158 0.31 0.87 21.76
CA GLU A 158 -0.82 1.70 22.21
C GLU A 158 -1.40 2.56 21.07
N MET A 159 -0.54 3.09 20.20
CA MET A 159 -0.96 3.81 19.00
C MET A 159 -1.72 2.89 18.04
N VAL A 160 -1.23 1.66 17.80
CA VAL A 160 -1.93 0.69 16.95
C VAL A 160 -3.30 0.35 17.53
N GLN A 161 -3.39 0.09 18.84
CA GLN A 161 -4.66 -0.22 19.49
C GLN A 161 -5.66 0.93 19.42
N ARG A 162 -5.19 2.16 19.62
CA ARG A 162 -6.00 3.38 19.50
C ARG A 162 -6.51 3.59 18.08
N MET A 163 -5.63 3.41 17.08
CA MET A 163 -5.96 3.71 15.69
C MET A 163 -6.68 2.57 14.97
N MET A 164 -6.46 1.32 15.37
CA MET A 164 -7.04 0.10 14.80
C MET A 164 -7.79 -0.69 15.88
N PRO A 165 -8.91 -0.16 16.42
CA PRO A 165 -9.60 -0.77 17.56
C PRO A 165 -10.17 -2.18 17.26
N GLN A 166 -10.35 -2.51 15.98
CA GLN A 166 -10.85 -3.80 15.51
C GLN A 166 -9.74 -4.80 15.19
N ILE A 167 -8.47 -4.49 15.49
CA ILE A 167 -7.33 -5.36 15.20
C ILE A 167 -7.46 -6.73 15.89
N ARG A 168 -7.32 -7.80 15.12
CA ARG A 168 -7.39 -9.20 15.58
C ARG A 168 -6.16 -10.01 15.20
N TYR A 169 -5.39 -9.55 14.23
CA TYR A 169 -4.20 -10.23 13.74
C TYR A 169 -3.07 -9.23 13.54
N VAL A 170 -1.90 -9.54 14.11
CA VAL A 170 -0.68 -8.76 13.87
C VAL A 170 0.46 -9.73 13.60
N GLU A 171 1.18 -9.49 12.50
CA GLU A 171 2.38 -10.23 12.13
C GLU A 171 3.55 -9.26 12.00
N VAL A 172 4.61 -9.51 12.75
CA VAL A 172 5.82 -8.67 12.77
C VAL A 172 7.05 -9.52 12.52
N SER A 173 8.03 -8.98 11.80
CA SER A 173 9.35 -9.59 11.65
C SER A 173 10.40 -8.55 11.29
N HIS A 174 11.57 -8.56 11.94
CA HIS A 174 12.68 -7.64 11.65
C HIS A 174 12.30 -6.14 11.73
N CYS A 175 11.58 -5.75 12.78
CA CYS A 175 11.11 -4.38 13.04
C CYS A 175 11.58 -3.89 14.42
N TYR A 176 12.86 -3.55 14.53
CA TYR A 176 13.57 -3.37 15.81
C TYR A 176 13.19 -2.12 16.60
N MET A 177 12.55 -1.14 15.96
CA MET A 177 12.17 0.14 16.59
C MET A 177 10.71 0.16 17.07
N LEU A 178 9.98 -0.96 16.93
CA LEU A 178 8.63 -1.12 17.47
C LEU A 178 8.68 -1.30 18.98
N LYS A 179 7.78 -0.62 19.70
CA LYS A 179 7.75 -0.66 21.16
C LYS A 179 6.47 -1.29 21.69
N SER A 180 6.64 -2.12 22.71
CA SER A 180 5.54 -2.73 23.48
C SER A 180 4.58 -3.60 22.66
N PHE A 181 5.00 -4.08 21.48
CA PHE A 181 4.20 -5.00 20.68
C PHE A 181 4.00 -6.34 21.42
N PRO A 182 2.82 -6.97 21.30
CA PRO A 182 2.47 -8.17 22.05
C PRO A 182 3.03 -9.46 21.42
N CYS A 183 4.01 -9.36 20.53
CA CYS A 183 4.64 -10.49 19.83
C CYS A 183 6.13 -10.19 19.55
N ASN A 184 6.85 -11.21 19.07
CA ASN A 184 8.26 -11.05 18.71
C ASN A 184 8.41 -10.05 17.54
N ILE A 185 9.28 -9.05 17.69
CA ILE A 185 9.51 -8.03 16.65
C ILE A 185 10.79 -8.26 15.84
N GLU A 186 11.69 -9.13 16.30
CA GLU A 186 12.99 -9.39 15.66
C GLU A 186 12.88 -10.54 14.65
N LYS A 187 12.29 -11.66 15.07
CA LYS A 187 11.95 -12.83 14.25
C LYS A 187 10.46 -12.77 13.89
N LEU A 188 9.94 -13.83 13.29
CA LEU A 188 8.51 -13.96 13.06
C LEU A 188 7.74 -14.01 14.39
N GLY A 189 7.02 -12.94 14.69
CA GLY A 189 6.04 -12.86 15.76
C GLY A 189 4.63 -12.75 15.20
N VAL A 190 3.70 -13.47 15.82
CA VAL A 190 2.28 -13.39 15.49
C VAL A 190 1.51 -13.15 16.78
N TRP A 191 0.62 -12.17 16.75
CA TRP A 191 -0.37 -11.93 17.79
C TRP A 191 -1.77 -12.11 17.21
N ARG A 192 -2.65 -12.71 18.01
CA ARG A 192 -4.06 -12.94 17.69
C ARG A 192 -4.94 -12.62 18.89
N LYS A 193 -6.11 -12.02 18.65
CA LYS A 193 -7.12 -11.71 19.66
C LYS A 193 -8.31 -12.66 19.59
#